data_AF-A0A480BQ04-F1
#
_entry.id   AF-A0A480BQ04-F1
#
_cell.length_a   1.000
_cell.length_b   1.000
_cell.length_c   1.000
_cell.angle_alpha   90.00
_cell.angle_beta   90.00
_cell.angle_gamma   90.00
#
_symmetry.space_group_name_H-M   'P 1'
#
loop_
_entity.id
_entity.type
_entity.pdbx_description
1 polymer ?
#
loop_
_entity_poly.entity_id
_entity_poly.type
_entity_poly.pdbx_seq_one_letter_code
_entity_poly.pdbx_strand_id
1 'polypeptide(L)'
;MVAGLARFHADLPAAARESPFGRPRDLRQAARDNFSVLAADGGPRSHARLARLAAWSEDEYHRRRALLTRRRAGGRVRECHGDLHLGNIVWFDGTPLPFDGIEFDPALRWQDVHGELAFLTMDLARRGRPDLARRVRDRYLQHTGDYDGVPLVDFFEVYRALVRAKVALMRAGGAVVPGRRMAALRECASCMRLAETIRRPRRPWLAITHGLTGSGKTRYADWLVERLPLIRLRSDVERKRLLGLNALASSQSGVGEGAYDAEVTARTYRRLAQLARGLLRAGWPVLVDASFLAAGQ
;
A
#
# COMPACT_ATOMS: atom_id res chain seq x y z
N MET A 1 -9.88 4.47 11.80
CA MET A 1 -9.00 3.42 11.24
C MET A 1 -7.70 3.97 10.66
N VAL A 2 -7.69 4.54 9.45
CA VAL A 2 -6.45 4.78 8.69
C VAL A 2 -5.49 5.76 9.38
N ALA A 3 -6.01 6.84 9.97
CA ALA A 3 -5.19 7.74 10.79
C ALA A 3 -4.65 7.07 12.07
N GLY A 4 -5.40 6.10 12.63
CA GLY A 4 -4.90 5.26 13.73
C GLY A 4 -3.76 4.35 13.26
N LEU A 5 -3.94 3.66 12.13
CA LEU A 5 -2.92 2.79 11.55
C LEU A 5 -1.64 3.56 11.17
N ALA A 6 -1.79 4.74 10.57
CA ALA A 6 -0.65 5.57 10.18
C ALA A 6 0.13 6.09 11.39
N ARG A 7 -0.54 6.47 12.49
CA ARG A 7 0.11 6.83 13.76
C ARG A 7 0.76 5.61 14.40
N PHE A 8 0.03 4.49 14.50
CA PHE A 8 0.57 3.23 15.00
C PHE A 8 1.87 2.86 14.28
N HIS A 9 1.89 2.84 12.94
CA HIS A 9 3.13 2.61 12.19
C HIS A 9 4.22 3.64 12.49
N ALA A 10 3.87 4.92 12.68
CA ALA A 10 4.83 5.99 12.99
C ALA A 10 5.41 5.89 14.41
N ASP A 11 4.71 5.24 15.34
CA ASP A 11 5.11 5.06 16.74
C ASP A 11 5.88 3.74 16.95
N LEU A 12 5.74 2.78 16.03
CA LEU A 12 6.46 1.51 16.10
C LEU A 12 7.99 1.69 16.00
N PRO A 13 8.78 0.87 16.72
CA PRO A 13 10.24 0.94 16.67
C PRO A 13 10.73 0.64 15.26
N ALA A 14 11.68 1.46 14.79
CA ALA A 14 12.38 1.22 13.55
C ALA A 14 13.45 0.14 13.74
N ALA A 15 13.65 -0.70 12.73
CA ALA A 15 14.69 -1.72 12.79
C ALA A 15 16.06 -1.05 12.90
N ALA A 16 16.84 -1.43 13.92
CA ALA A 16 18.21 -0.99 14.06
C ALA A 16 19.03 -1.37 12.81
N ARG A 17 20.06 -0.57 12.47
CA ARG A 17 20.90 -0.82 11.28
C ARG A 17 21.49 -2.24 11.26
N GLU A 18 21.94 -2.70 12.42
CA GLU A 18 22.55 -4.03 12.61
C GLU A 18 21.53 -5.14 12.84
N SER A 19 20.24 -4.81 12.98
CA SER A 19 19.18 -5.80 13.15
C SER A 19 19.19 -6.83 12.01
N PRO A 20 19.02 -8.13 12.28
CA PRO A 20 18.93 -9.12 11.23
C PRO A 20 17.67 -8.97 10.38
N PHE A 21 16.68 -8.18 10.82
CA PHE A 21 15.34 -8.18 10.26
C PHE A 21 15.13 -7.21 9.09
N GLY A 22 14.09 -7.51 8.30
CA GLY A 22 13.62 -6.71 7.17
C GLY A 22 14.61 -6.54 6.03
N ARG A 23 15.64 -7.40 5.94
CA ARG A 23 16.62 -7.32 4.85
C ARG A 23 15.93 -7.69 3.53
N PRO A 24 16.22 -6.99 2.43
CA PRO A 24 15.59 -7.29 1.14
C PRO A 24 15.74 -8.76 0.69
N ARG A 25 16.88 -9.39 1.01
CA ARG A 25 17.13 -10.81 0.68
C ARG A 25 16.17 -11.76 1.41
N ASP A 26 15.78 -11.44 2.64
CA ASP A 26 14.90 -12.29 3.45
C ASP A 26 13.47 -12.19 2.90
N LEU A 27 13.04 -10.99 2.49
CA LEU A 27 11.77 -10.78 1.78
C LEU A 27 11.72 -11.53 0.44
N ARG A 28 12.82 -11.53 -0.33
CA ARG A 28 12.94 -12.32 -1.56
C ARG A 28 12.78 -13.81 -1.28
N GLN A 29 13.44 -14.32 -0.24
CA GLN A 29 13.36 -15.72 0.13
C GLN A 29 11.94 -16.10 0.56
N ALA A 30 11.32 -15.31 1.43
CA ALA A 30 9.94 -15.51 1.84
C ALA A 30 8.95 -15.48 0.65
N ALA A 31 9.20 -14.62 -0.34
CA ALA A 31 8.42 -14.61 -1.58
C ALA A 31 8.60 -15.89 -2.41
N ARG A 32 9.83 -16.44 -2.48
CA ARG A 32 10.12 -17.72 -3.15
C ARG A 32 9.47 -18.91 -2.47
N ASP A 33 9.53 -18.96 -1.15
CA ASP A 33 8.97 -20.06 -0.35
C ASP A 33 7.46 -20.24 -0.57
N ASN A 34 6.75 -19.17 -0.95
CA ASN A 34 5.35 -19.26 -1.33
C ASN A 34 5.13 -20.17 -2.55
N PHE A 35 6.02 -20.12 -3.54
CA PHE A 35 5.87 -20.91 -4.76
C PHE A 35 6.19 -22.39 -4.54
N SER A 36 7.15 -22.72 -3.67
CA SER A 36 7.49 -24.12 -3.36
C SER A 36 6.28 -24.88 -2.83
N VAL A 37 5.49 -24.27 -1.93
CA VAL A 37 4.26 -24.89 -1.40
C VAL A 37 3.14 -24.90 -2.44
N LEU A 38 2.96 -23.80 -3.18
CA LEU A 38 1.88 -23.69 -4.17
C LEU A 38 2.05 -24.63 -5.37
N ALA A 39 3.29 -24.99 -5.71
CA ALA A 39 3.59 -25.91 -6.80
C ALA A 39 3.24 -27.37 -6.48
N ALA A 40 3.14 -27.76 -5.21
CA ALA A 40 3.00 -29.16 -4.81
C ALA A 40 1.65 -29.82 -5.16
N ASP A 41 0.59 -29.03 -5.42
CA ASP A 41 -0.80 -29.54 -5.52
C ASP A 41 -1.49 -29.16 -6.84
N GLY A 42 -0.72 -28.86 -7.91
CA GLY A 42 -1.23 -28.29 -9.15
C GLY A 42 -1.16 -29.21 -10.38
N GLY A 43 -2.10 -29.07 -11.33
CA GLY A 43 -1.96 -29.59 -12.70
C GLY A 43 -1.12 -28.66 -13.61
N PRO A 44 -0.80 -29.06 -14.87
CA PRO A 44 0.10 -28.30 -15.77
C PRO A 44 -0.27 -26.81 -15.97
N ARG A 45 -1.57 -26.49 -16.04
CA ARG A 45 -2.05 -25.09 -16.14
C ARG A 45 -1.78 -24.27 -14.88
N SER A 46 -1.82 -24.90 -13.71
CA SER A 46 -1.46 -24.27 -12.43
C SER A 46 0.04 -23.98 -12.38
N HIS A 47 0.86 -24.92 -12.83
CA HIS A 47 2.32 -24.75 -12.91
C HIS A 47 2.73 -23.59 -13.80
N ALA A 48 2.19 -23.50 -15.03
CA ALA A 48 2.50 -22.39 -15.94
C ALA A 48 2.11 -21.01 -15.37
N ARG A 49 1.00 -20.97 -14.62
CA ARG A 49 0.54 -19.76 -13.92
C ARG A 49 1.47 -19.36 -12.78
N LEU A 50 1.87 -20.31 -11.94
CA LEU A 50 2.82 -20.09 -10.86
C LEU A 50 4.19 -19.67 -11.40
N ALA A 51 4.67 -20.27 -12.48
CA ALA A 51 5.93 -19.90 -13.11
C ALA A 51 5.95 -18.43 -13.55
N ARG A 52 4.86 -17.92 -14.15
CA ARG A 52 4.74 -16.50 -14.52
C ARG A 52 4.74 -15.58 -13.30
N LEU A 53 4.08 -15.97 -12.21
CA LEU A 53 4.05 -15.20 -10.97
C LEU A 53 5.41 -15.21 -10.27
N ALA A 54 6.12 -16.34 -10.29
CA ALA A 54 7.46 -16.50 -9.74
C ALA A 54 8.46 -15.62 -10.50
N ALA A 55 8.48 -15.71 -11.84
CA ALA A 55 9.32 -14.87 -12.68
C ALA A 55 9.04 -13.37 -12.46
N TRP A 56 7.77 -12.97 -12.43
CA TRP A 56 7.41 -11.58 -12.16
C TRP A 56 7.87 -11.11 -10.77
N SER A 57 7.70 -11.95 -9.74
CA SER A 57 8.10 -11.61 -8.36
C SER A 57 9.60 -11.45 -8.23
N GLU A 58 10.36 -12.30 -8.92
CA GLU A 58 11.83 -12.24 -8.97
C GLU A 58 12.30 -10.97 -9.69
N ASP A 59 11.75 -10.68 -10.87
CA ASP A 59 12.08 -9.48 -11.63
C ASP A 59 11.73 -8.20 -10.88
N GLU A 60 10.56 -8.16 -10.24
CA GLU A 60 10.12 -7.00 -9.46
C GLU A 60 11.00 -6.82 -8.22
N TYR A 61 11.39 -7.90 -7.53
CA TYR A 61 12.39 -7.81 -6.47
C TYR A 61 13.70 -7.17 -6.96
N HIS A 62 14.23 -7.62 -8.09
CA HIS A 62 15.46 -7.07 -8.65
C HIS A 62 15.32 -5.58 -9.01
N ARG A 63 14.21 -5.18 -9.64
CA ARG A 63 13.89 -3.76 -9.93
C ARG A 63 13.78 -2.92 -8.66
N ARG A 64 13.28 -3.48 -7.57
CA ARG A 64 12.98 -2.75 -6.33
C ARG A 64 14.01 -2.89 -5.22
N ARG A 65 15.02 -3.75 -5.37
CA ARG A 65 16.04 -4.04 -4.35
C ARG A 65 16.67 -2.77 -3.77
N ALA A 66 17.08 -1.83 -4.60
CA ALA A 66 17.70 -0.59 -4.15
C ALA A 66 16.74 0.26 -3.29
N LEU A 67 15.47 0.31 -3.66
CA LEU A 67 14.43 1.01 -2.89
C LEU A 67 14.18 0.31 -1.55
N LEU A 68 14.06 -1.01 -1.52
CA LEU A 68 13.91 -1.79 -0.28
C LEU A 68 15.09 -1.53 0.68
N THR A 69 16.34 -1.53 0.17
CA THR A 69 17.53 -1.21 0.96
C THR A 69 17.45 0.20 1.54
N ARG A 70 17.12 1.20 0.71
CA ARG A 70 17.01 2.60 1.16
C ARG A 70 15.93 2.78 2.22
N ARG A 71 14.79 2.09 2.06
CA ARG A 71 13.67 2.15 3.00
C ARG A 71 14.02 1.53 4.34
N ARG A 72 14.71 0.38 4.38
CA ARG A 72 15.26 -0.19 5.61
C ARG A 72 16.20 0.80 6.30
N ALA A 73 17.16 1.38 5.57
CA ALA A 73 18.10 2.37 6.12
C ALA A 73 17.40 3.64 6.61
N GLY A 74 16.26 4.01 6.01
CA GLY A 74 15.41 5.14 6.39
C GLY A 74 14.36 4.83 7.45
N GLY A 75 14.46 3.71 8.18
CA GLY A 75 13.57 3.39 9.30
C GLY A 75 12.11 3.07 8.90
N ARG A 76 11.90 2.63 7.66
CA ARG A 76 10.57 2.21 7.16
C ARG A 76 10.27 0.74 7.45
N VAL A 77 11.28 -0.05 7.78
CA VAL A 77 11.10 -1.38 8.38
C VAL A 77 10.86 -1.21 9.87
N ARG A 78 9.73 -1.73 10.35
CA ARG A 78 9.26 -1.58 11.74
C ARG A 78 8.69 -2.88 12.27
N GLU A 79 8.53 -2.98 13.58
CA GLU A 79 7.90 -4.13 14.25
C GLU A 79 6.37 -4.07 14.13
N CYS A 80 5.89 -4.32 12.92
CA CYS A 80 4.49 -4.31 12.51
C CYS A 80 3.65 -5.42 13.20
N HIS A 81 2.37 -5.55 12.85
CA HIS A 81 1.51 -6.66 13.26
C HIS A 81 1.92 -8.01 12.62
N GLY A 82 2.50 -7.97 11.42
CA GLY A 82 2.92 -9.14 10.64
C GLY A 82 1.79 -9.83 9.85
N ASP A 83 0.55 -9.77 10.34
CA ASP A 83 -0.64 -10.42 9.74
C ASP A 83 -1.90 -9.53 9.67
N LEU A 84 -1.76 -8.25 9.29
CA LEU A 84 -2.86 -7.27 9.29
C LEU A 84 -3.85 -7.45 8.11
N HIS A 85 -4.60 -8.55 8.08
CA HIS A 85 -5.71 -8.77 7.16
C HIS A 85 -7.07 -8.61 7.84
N LEU A 86 -8.18 -8.58 7.09
CA LEU A 86 -9.52 -8.30 7.64
C LEU A 86 -10.05 -9.35 8.61
N GLY A 87 -9.38 -10.51 8.72
CA GLY A 87 -9.73 -11.52 9.72
C GLY A 87 -9.16 -11.21 11.10
N ASN A 88 -8.13 -10.38 11.15
CA ASN A 88 -7.39 -9.97 12.35
C ASN A 88 -7.72 -8.50 12.69
N ILE A 89 -8.91 -8.06 12.31
CA ILE A 89 -9.43 -6.73 12.60
C ILE A 89 -10.88 -6.90 13.04
N VAL A 90 -11.16 -6.57 14.29
CA VAL A 90 -12.51 -6.60 14.88
C VAL A 90 -13.08 -5.20 14.91
N TRP A 91 -14.40 -5.10 14.79
CA TRP A 91 -15.11 -3.85 15.08
C TRP A 91 -15.46 -3.83 16.57
N PHE A 92 -14.83 -2.93 17.33
CA PHE A 92 -15.01 -2.80 18.77
C PHE A 92 -15.22 -1.33 19.13
N ASP A 93 -16.30 -1.03 19.84
CA ASP A 93 -16.70 0.32 20.26
C ASP A 93 -16.66 1.37 19.13
N GLY A 94 -17.23 1.03 17.97
CA GLY A 94 -17.29 1.94 16.83
C GLY A 94 -15.95 2.13 16.11
N THR A 95 -14.90 1.39 16.49
CA THR A 95 -13.57 1.49 15.91
C THR A 95 -13.03 0.12 15.45
N PRO A 96 -12.33 0.06 14.31
CA PRO A 96 -11.65 -1.17 13.92
C PRO A 96 -10.34 -1.31 14.69
N LEU A 97 -10.19 -2.43 15.39
CA LEU A 97 -9.06 -2.78 16.23
C LEU A 97 -8.33 -4.01 15.66
N PRO A 98 -7.04 -3.88 15.31
CA PRO A 98 -6.20 -5.04 15.00
C PRO A 98 -6.02 -5.93 16.23
N PHE A 99 -6.02 -7.25 16.04
CA PHE A 99 -5.76 -8.24 17.08
C PHE A 99 -5.06 -9.47 16.46
N ASP A 100 -4.48 -10.34 17.30
CA ASP A 100 -3.79 -11.56 16.84
C ASP A 100 -2.57 -11.27 15.93
N GLY A 101 -1.67 -10.42 16.43
CA GLY A 101 -0.38 -10.13 15.80
C GLY A 101 0.57 -11.33 15.90
N ILE A 102 1.51 -11.45 14.96
CA ILE A 102 2.48 -12.56 14.99
C ILE A 102 3.49 -12.35 16.12
N GLU A 103 3.35 -13.12 17.19
CA GLU A 103 4.28 -13.07 18.33
C GLU A 103 5.42 -14.09 18.22
N PHE A 104 5.17 -15.24 17.60
CA PHE A 104 6.06 -16.42 17.63
C PHE A 104 7.30 -16.31 16.72
N ASP A 105 7.27 -15.50 15.66
CA ASP A 105 8.41 -15.30 14.77
C ASP A 105 8.60 -13.79 14.48
N PRO A 106 9.62 -13.15 15.10
CA PRO A 106 9.94 -11.75 14.85
C PRO A 106 10.17 -11.43 13.37
N ALA A 107 10.74 -12.36 12.58
CA ALA A 107 11.05 -12.10 11.19
C ALA A 107 9.80 -11.86 10.33
N LEU A 108 8.63 -12.35 10.76
CA LEU A 108 7.35 -12.15 10.06
C LEU A 108 6.70 -10.80 10.36
N ARG A 109 7.05 -10.18 11.48
CA ARG A 109 6.49 -8.88 11.91
C ARG A 109 7.43 -7.70 11.67
N TRP A 110 8.74 -7.92 11.60
CA TRP A 110 9.69 -6.87 11.20
C TRP A 110 9.71 -6.65 9.68
N GLN A 111 8.90 -5.71 9.20
CA GLN A 111 8.70 -5.49 7.77
C GLN A 111 8.52 -4.01 7.42
N ASP A 112 8.56 -3.70 6.12
CA ASP A 112 8.20 -2.37 5.65
C ASP A 112 6.72 -2.06 5.97
N VAL A 113 6.44 -0.85 6.43
CA VAL A 113 5.07 -0.39 6.71
C VAL A 113 4.14 -0.43 5.49
N HIS A 114 4.69 -0.33 4.26
CA HIS A 114 3.89 -0.57 3.04
C HIS A 114 3.58 -2.05 2.82
N GLY A 115 4.43 -2.96 3.31
CA GLY A 115 4.18 -4.40 3.32
C GLY A 115 3.07 -4.80 4.29
N GLU A 116 2.96 -4.11 5.42
CA GLU A 116 1.82 -4.24 6.33
C GLU A 116 0.53 -3.65 5.73
N LEU A 117 0.59 -2.42 5.22
CA LEU A 117 -0.55 -1.77 4.56
C LEU A 117 -1.08 -2.62 3.39
N ALA A 118 -0.18 -3.19 2.59
CA ALA A 118 -0.52 -4.08 1.49
C ALA A 118 -1.31 -5.31 1.96
N PHE A 119 -1.08 -5.78 3.20
CA PHE A 119 -1.84 -6.90 3.74
C PHE A 119 -3.34 -6.55 3.83
N LEU A 120 -3.64 -5.38 4.39
CA LEU A 120 -5.01 -4.90 4.49
C LEU A 120 -5.62 -4.58 3.12
N THR A 121 -4.89 -3.88 2.26
CA THR A 121 -5.45 -3.41 0.97
C THR A 121 -5.67 -4.55 -0.02
N MET A 122 -4.81 -5.56 -0.06
CA MET A 122 -5.09 -6.74 -0.89
C MET A 122 -6.29 -7.52 -0.35
N ASP A 123 -6.50 -7.63 0.96
CA ASP A 123 -7.60 -8.44 1.48
C ASP A 123 -8.95 -7.76 1.22
N LEU A 124 -9.00 -6.42 1.31
CA LEU A 124 -10.13 -5.61 0.83
C LEU A 124 -10.41 -5.85 -0.65
N ALA A 125 -9.38 -5.78 -1.51
CA ALA A 125 -9.54 -6.02 -2.94
C ALA A 125 -10.03 -7.45 -3.25
N ARG A 126 -9.50 -8.46 -2.54
CA ARG A 126 -9.91 -9.87 -2.66
C ARG A 126 -11.37 -10.08 -2.29
N ARG A 127 -11.87 -9.35 -1.29
CA ARG A 127 -13.27 -9.37 -0.85
C ARG A 127 -14.19 -8.48 -1.70
N GLY A 128 -13.75 -8.04 -2.88
CA GLY A 128 -14.56 -7.28 -3.82
C GLY A 128 -14.72 -5.80 -3.44
N ARG A 129 -13.86 -5.28 -2.57
CA ARG A 129 -13.84 -3.86 -2.14
C ARG A 129 -12.55 -3.13 -2.52
N PRO A 130 -12.18 -3.09 -3.82
CA PRO A 130 -10.99 -2.34 -4.27
C PRO A 130 -11.15 -0.83 -4.07
N ASP A 131 -12.38 -0.32 -4.01
CA ASP A 131 -12.72 1.06 -3.65
C ASP A 131 -12.20 1.40 -2.24
N LEU A 132 -12.47 0.53 -1.25
CA LEU A 132 -11.97 0.70 0.11
C LEU A 132 -10.46 0.53 0.20
N ALA A 133 -9.88 -0.41 -0.55
CA ALA A 133 -8.43 -0.58 -0.61
C ALA A 133 -7.73 0.71 -1.07
N ARG A 134 -8.26 1.35 -2.11
CA ARG A 134 -7.74 2.64 -2.63
C ARG A 134 -7.96 3.77 -1.64
N ARG A 135 -9.15 3.85 -1.02
CA ARG A 135 -9.45 4.86 0.01
C ARG A 135 -8.51 4.73 1.21
N VAL A 136 -8.23 3.50 1.67
CA VAL A 136 -7.27 3.24 2.74
C VAL A 136 -5.88 3.73 2.36
N ARG A 137 -5.41 3.38 1.16
CA ARG A 137 -4.09 3.80 0.67
C ARG A 137 -3.98 5.33 0.52
N ASP A 138 -4.97 5.97 -0.09
CA ASP A 138 -5.03 7.43 -0.27
C ASP A 138 -4.93 8.15 1.08
N ARG A 139 -5.75 7.75 2.06
CA ARG A 139 -5.72 8.35 3.40
C ARG A 139 -4.43 8.07 4.15
N TYR A 140 -3.84 6.88 3.98
CA TYR A 140 -2.56 6.53 4.59
C TYR A 140 -1.42 7.40 4.03
N LEU A 141 -1.36 7.60 2.71
CA LEU A 141 -0.36 8.43 2.05
C LEU A 141 -0.53 9.91 2.39
N GLN A 142 -1.77 10.42 2.49
CA GLN A 142 -2.01 11.80 2.94
C GLN A 142 -1.56 12.01 4.40
N HIS A 143 -1.71 11.01 5.25
CA HIS A 143 -1.26 11.11 6.65
C HIS A 143 0.26 11.05 6.76
N THR A 144 0.89 10.06 6.11
CA THR A 144 2.32 9.76 6.28
C THR A 144 3.25 10.56 5.36
N GLY A 145 2.75 11.00 4.21
CA GLY A 145 3.57 11.56 3.13
C GLY A 145 4.54 10.56 2.49
N ASP A 146 4.43 9.26 2.80
CA ASP A 146 5.36 8.22 2.36
C ASP A 146 5.07 7.74 0.93
N TYR A 147 5.05 8.67 -0.02
CA TYR A 147 4.87 8.39 -1.44
C TYR A 147 6.06 7.62 -2.05
N ASP A 148 7.23 7.69 -1.40
CA ASP A 148 8.43 6.95 -1.82
C ASP A 148 8.26 5.43 -1.72
N GLY A 149 7.30 4.95 -0.93
CA GLY A 149 6.95 3.52 -0.82
C GLY A 149 6.00 3.02 -1.91
N VAL A 150 5.29 3.92 -2.60
CA VAL A 150 4.31 3.56 -3.64
C VAL A 150 4.86 2.60 -4.72
N PRO A 151 6.12 2.75 -5.20
CA PRO A 151 6.66 1.81 -6.20
C PRO A 151 6.73 0.35 -5.72
N LEU A 152 6.60 0.07 -4.41
CA LEU A 152 6.60 -1.28 -3.84
C LEU A 152 5.19 -1.86 -3.66
N VAL A 153 4.13 -1.08 -3.85
CA VAL A 153 2.76 -1.50 -3.50
C VAL A 153 2.36 -2.78 -4.24
N ASP A 154 2.55 -2.86 -5.56
CA ASP A 154 2.16 -4.05 -6.32
C ASP A 154 2.97 -5.28 -5.89
N PHE A 155 4.27 -5.10 -5.63
CA PHE A 155 5.15 -6.17 -5.15
C PHE A 155 4.65 -6.73 -3.82
N PHE A 156 4.34 -5.86 -2.86
CA PHE A 156 3.84 -6.27 -1.56
C PHE A 156 2.43 -6.89 -1.65
N GLU A 157 1.52 -6.32 -2.44
CA GLU A 157 0.16 -6.88 -2.56
C GLU A 157 0.19 -8.25 -3.26
N VAL A 158 1.03 -8.45 -4.27
CA VAL A 158 1.23 -9.77 -4.89
C VAL A 158 1.86 -10.75 -3.90
N TYR A 159 2.93 -10.35 -3.22
CA TYR A 159 3.57 -11.18 -2.19
C TYR A 159 2.56 -11.64 -1.14
N ARG A 160 1.78 -10.72 -0.58
CA ARG A 160 0.80 -11.03 0.45
C ARG A 160 -0.41 -11.83 -0.06
N ALA A 161 -0.85 -11.60 -1.30
CA ALA A 161 -1.84 -12.47 -1.95
C ALA A 161 -1.31 -13.92 -2.06
N LEU A 162 -0.04 -14.11 -2.40
CA LEU A 162 0.57 -15.44 -2.47
C LEU A 162 0.78 -16.09 -1.10
N VAL A 163 1.08 -15.32 -0.06
CA VAL A 163 1.06 -15.80 1.33
C VAL A 163 -0.33 -16.34 1.69
N ARG A 164 -1.40 -15.60 1.39
CA ARG A 164 -2.78 -16.07 1.64
C ARG A 164 -3.14 -17.29 0.81
N ALA A 165 -2.67 -17.36 -0.43
CA ALA A 165 -2.86 -18.55 -1.26
C ALA A 165 -2.18 -19.78 -0.62
N LYS A 166 -0.92 -19.65 -0.19
CA LYS A 166 -0.16 -20.70 0.51
C LYS A 166 -0.90 -21.18 1.76
N VAL A 167 -1.29 -20.26 2.64
CA VAL A 167 -1.99 -20.59 3.89
C VAL A 167 -3.33 -21.27 3.63
N ALA A 168 -4.07 -20.82 2.60
CA ALA A 168 -5.30 -21.47 2.19
C ALA A 168 -5.06 -22.90 1.66
N LEU A 169 -3.99 -23.12 0.89
CA LEU A 169 -3.62 -24.45 0.42
C LEU A 169 -3.25 -25.40 1.56
N MET A 170 -2.44 -24.94 2.51
CA MET A 170 -2.07 -25.74 3.70
C MET A 170 -3.31 -26.13 4.52
N ARG A 171 -4.26 -25.20 4.73
CA ARG A 171 -5.53 -25.49 5.40
C ARG A 171 -6.38 -26.50 4.62
N ALA A 172 -6.32 -26.49 3.29
CA ALA A 172 -7.03 -27.48 2.47
C ALA A 172 -6.45 -28.90 2.65
N GLY A 173 -5.12 -29.02 2.75
CA GLY A 173 -4.43 -30.30 2.99
C GLY A 173 -4.73 -30.92 4.35
N GLY A 174 -4.90 -30.09 5.39
CA GLY A 174 -5.27 -30.55 6.74
C GLY A 174 -6.78 -30.69 7.01
N ALA A 175 -7.65 -30.36 6.04
CA ALA A 175 -9.09 -30.36 6.25
C ALA A 175 -9.71 -31.75 6.06
N VAL A 176 -10.21 -32.33 7.14
CA VAL A 176 -10.97 -33.60 7.13
C VAL A 176 -12.37 -33.44 6.52
N VAL A 177 -13.00 -32.27 6.73
CA VAL A 177 -14.37 -31.99 6.25
C VAL A 177 -14.33 -31.47 4.80
N PRO A 178 -15.02 -32.12 3.84
CA PRO A 178 -14.98 -31.71 2.43
C PRO A 178 -15.36 -30.26 2.17
N GLY A 179 -16.37 -29.73 2.89
CA GLY A 179 -16.80 -28.34 2.76
C GLY A 179 -15.70 -27.33 3.14
N ARG A 180 -14.92 -27.63 4.18
CA ARG A 180 -13.78 -26.78 4.62
C ARG A 180 -12.64 -26.82 3.60
N ARG A 181 -12.32 -28.02 3.08
CA ARG A 181 -11.32 -28.19 2.03
C ARG A 181 -11.67 -27.37 0.79
N MET A 182 -12.91 -27.48 0.31
CA MET A 182 -13.38 -26.74 -0.87
C MET A 182 -13.35 -25.22 -0.66
N ALA A 183 -13.75 -24.74 0.51
CA ALA A 183 -13.69 -23.30 0.84
C ALA A 183 -12.25 -22.76 0.81
N ALA A 184 -11.30 -23.53 1.37
CA ALA A 184 -9.89 -23.18 1.39
C ALA A 184 -9.28 -23.16 -0.04
N LEU A 185 -9.61 -24.14 -0.89
CA LEU A 185 -9.17 -24.15 -2.29
C LEU A 185 -9.73 -22.96 -3.09
N ARG A 186 -10.99 -22.56 -2.83
CA ARG A 186 -11.57 -21.35 -3.44
C ARG A 186 -10.85 -20.07 -3.01
N GLU A 187 -10.47 -19.97 -1.74
CA GLU A 187 -9.66 -18.86 -1.23
C GLU A 187 -8.29 -18.82 -1.92
N CYS A 188 -7.59 -19.97 -2.00
CA CYS A 188 -6.31 -20.09 -2.70
C CYS A 188 -6.40 -19.60 -4.15
N ALA A 189 -7.41 -20.09 -4.89
CA ALA A 189 -7.62 -19.70 -6.28
C ALA A 189 -7.94 -18.20 -6.43
N SER A 190 -8.72 -17.62 -5.50
CA SER A 190 -9.05 -16.19 -5.49
C SER A 190 -7.81 -15.32 -5.25
N CYS A 191 -6.97 -15.69 -4.26
CA CYS A 191 -5.71 -15.03 -3.99
C CYS A 191 -4.76 -15.04 -5.19
N MET A 192 -4.60 -16.18 -5.86
CA MET A 192 -3.79 -16.25 -7.08
C MET A 192 -4.36 -15.37 -8.21
N ARG A 193 -5.70 -15.29 -8.35
CA ARG A 193 -6.33 -14.43 -9.38
C ARG A 193 -6.09 -12.96 -9.10
N LEU A 194 -6.14 -12.56 -7.82
CA LEU A 194 -5.81 -11.20 -7.42
C LEU A 194 -4.36 -10.86 -7.76
N ALA A 195 -3.40 -11.74 -7.44
CA ALA A 195 -2.00 -11.54 -7.77
C ALA A 195 -1.77 -11.34 -9.29
N GLU A 196 -2.46 -12.13 -10.12
CA GLU A 196 -2.41 -11.97 -11.58
C GLU A 196 -3.05 -10.68 -12.10
N THR A 197 -4.04 -10.14 -11.40
CA THR A 197 -4.64 -8.86 -11.74
C THR A 197 -3.70 -7.71 -11.37
N ILE A 198 -3.11 -7.75 -10.17
CA ILE A 198 -2.21 -6.70 -9.67
C ILE A 198 -0.95 -6.58 -10.53
N ARG A 199 -0.34 -7.71 -10.94
CA ARG A 199 0.91 -7.70 -11.73
C ARG A 199 0.77 -7.07 -13.12
N ARG A 200 -0.44 -6.80 -13.60
CA ARG A 200 -0.66 -6.25 -14.94
C ARG A 200 -0.16 -4.80 -14.97
N PRO A 201 0.67 -4.43 -15.96
CA PRO A 201 1.17 -3.07 -16.05
C PRO A 201 0.02 -2.07 -16.25
N ARG A 202 0.15 -0.91 -15.61
CA ARG A 202 -0.77 0.22 -15.80
C ARG A 202 -0.18 1.18 -16.83
N ARG A 203 -1.04 1.91 -17.54
CA ARG A 203 -0.63 3.07 -18.34
C ARG A 203 -0.63 4.31 -17.45
N PRO A 204 0.54 4.92 -17.16
CA PRO A 204 0.59 6.12 -16.33
C PRO A 204 -0.03 7.30 -17.08
N TRP A 205 -0.82 8.10 -16.38
CA TRP A 205 -1.42 9.34 -16.85
C TRP A 205 -1.51 10.34 -15.70
N LEU A 206 -1.59 11.63 -16.02
CA LEU A 206 -1.70 12.72 -15.06
C LEU A 206 -3.06 13.41 -15.25
N ALA A 207 -3.84 13.51 -14.18
CA ALA A 207 -4.98 14.40 -14.11
C ALA A 207 -4.70 15.50 -13.11
N ILE A 208 -5.16 16.69 -13.43
CA ILE A 208 -5.03 17.88 -12.60
C ILE A 208 -6.42 18.46 -12.41
N THR A 209 -6.82 18.71 -11.17
CA THR A 209 -8.06 19.46 -10.93
C THR A 209 -7.81 20.95 -11.14
N HIS A 210 -8.81 21.67 -11.64
CA HIS A 210 -8.74 23.12 -11.82
C HIS A 210 -10.06 23.76 -11.37
N GLY A 211 -9.98 24.92 -10.69
CA GLY A 211 -11.15 25.74 -10.34
C GLY A 211 -11.18 26.23 -8.89
N LEU A 212 -12.12 27.12 -8.59
CA LEU A 212 -12.26 27.84 -7.30
C LEU A 212 -12.67 26.95 -6.12
N THR A 213 -12.28 27.31 -4.90
CA THR A 213 -12.73 26.64 -3.66
C THR A 213 -14.25 26.58 -3.59
N GLY A 214 -14.82 25.43 -3.19
CA GLY A 214 -16.27 25.23 -3.12
C GLY A 214 -16.91 24.63 -4.39
N SER A 215 -16.19 24.52 -5.51
CA SER A 215 -16.73 23.99 -6.78
C SER A 215 -16.95 22.47 -6.84
N GLY A 216 -16.86 21.75 -5.71
CA GLY A 216 -17.06 20.29 -5.67
C GLY A 216 -15.87 19.43 -6.10
N LYS A 217 -14.69 20.00 -6.41
CA LYS A 217 -13.46 19.26 -6.81
C LYS A 217 -13.14 18.10 -5.87
N THR A 218 -13.17 18.34 -4.55
CA THR A 218 -12.85 17.31 -3.55
C THR A 218 -13.80 16.13 -3.62
N ARG A 219 -15.10 16.38 -3.86
CA ARG A 219 -16.10 15.30 -4.02
C ARG A 219 -15.81 14.46 -5.25
N TYR A 220 -15.44 15.10 -6.37
CA TYR A 220 -15.08 14.39 -7.59
C TYR A 220 -13.73 13.65 -7.47
N ALA A 221 -12.75 14.25 -6.78
CA ALA A 221 -11.46 13.63 -6.51
C ALA A 221 -11.60 12.37 -5.65
N ASP A 222 -12.42 12.42 -4.60
CA ASP A 222 -12.72 11.25 -3.76
C ASP A 222 -13.43 10.14 -4.57
N TRP A 223 -14.38 10.53 -5.43
CA TRP A 223 -15.05 9.60 -6.36
C TRP A 223 -14.08 8.93 -7.35
N LEU A 224 -13.10 9.68 -7.87
CA LEU A 224 -12.06 9.16 -8.77
C LEU A 224 -11.12 8.18 -8.06
N VAL A 225 -10.67 8.52 -6.86
CA VAL A 225 -9.78 7.67 -6.04
C VAL A 225 -10.41 6.30 -5.79
N GLU A 226 -11.72 6.23 -5.56
CA GLU A 226 -12.41 4.96 -5.33
C GLU A 226 -12.57 4.12 -6.59
N ARG A 227 -12.71 4.76 -7.75
CA ARG A 227 -12.97 4.06 -9.03
C ARG A 227 -11.71 3.67 -9.79
N LEU A 228 -10.64 4.43 -9.68
CA LEU A 228 -9.43 4.26 -10.49
C LEU A 228 -8.22 3.92 -9.61
N PRO A 229 -7.29 3.05 -10.08
CA PRO A 229 -6.07 2.73 -9.35
C PRO A 229 -5.02 3.83 -9.51
N LEU A 230 -5.32 5.03 -9.00
CA LEU A 230 -4.47 6.22 -9.05
C LEU A 230 -3.93 6.59 -7.67
N ILE A 231 -2.91 7.45 -7.64
CA ILE A 231 -2.41 8.11 -6.43
C ILE A 231 -2.80 9.58 -6.48
N ARG A 232 -3.42 10.07 -5.42
CA ARG A 232 -3.78 11.48 -5.30
C ARG A 232 -2.74 12.25 -4.49
N LEU A 233 -2.39 13.43 -4.99
CA LEU A 233 -1.55 14.42 -4.33
C LEU A 233 -2.40 15.66 -4.07
N ARG A 234 -2.49 16.10 -2.82
CA ARG A 234 -3.33 17.25 -2.42
C ARG A 234 -2.47 18.44 -2.05
N SER A 235 -2.71 19.58 -2.70
CA SER A 235 -1.93 20.80 -2.45
C SER A 235 -2.05 21.29 -1.01
N ASP A 236 -3.24 21.24 -0.41
CA ASP A 236 -3.46 21.69 0.96
C ASP A 236 -2.75 20.80 2.00
N VAL A 237 -2.70 19.49 1.74
CA VAL A 237 -1.98 18.51 2.57
C VAL A 237 -0.46 18.71 2.46
N GLU A 238 0.08 18.83 1.24
CA GLU A 238 1.50 19.04 1.03
C GLU A 238 1.97 20.41 1.53
N ARG A 239 1.15 21.46 1.39
CA ARG A 239 1.42 22.79 1.94
C ARG A 239 1.58 22.75 3.45
N LYS A 240 0.62 22.14 4.16
CA LYS A 240 0.70 21.98 5.62
C LYS A 240 1.96 21.21 6.03
N ARG A 241 2.27 20.13 5.31
CA ARG A 241 3.49 19.34 5.55
C ARG A 241 4.77 20.15 5.37
N LEU A 242 4.84 21.01 4.34
CA LEU A 242 6.00 21.89 4.11
C LEU A 242 6.17 22.95 5.21
N LEU A 243 5.09 23.34 5.87
CA LEU A 243 5.07 24.29 6.98
C LEU A 243 5.26 23.62 8.36
N GLY A 244 5.47 22.30 8.41
CA GLY A 244 5.57 21.55 9.68
C GLY A 244 4.24 21.41 10.43
N LEU A 245 3.12 21.75 9.80
CA LEU A 245 1.78 21.60 10.36
C LEU A 245 1.27 20.17 10.19
N ASN A 246 0.30 19.79 11.03
CA ASN A 246 -0.42 18.53 10.82
C ASN A 246 -1.09 18.54 9.43
N ALA A 247 -0.67 17.61 8.58
CA ALA A 247 -1.06 17.55 7.17
C ALA A 247 -2.58 17.42 6.96
N LEU A 248 -3.31 16.91 7.96
CA LEU A 248 -4.77 16.72 7.92
C LEU A 248 -5.55 17.67 8.85
N ALA A 249 -4.90 18.61 9.53
CA ALA A 249 -5.61 19.62 10.32
C ALA A 249 -6.59 20.41 9.45
N SER A 250 -7.69 20.91 10.03
CA SER A 250 -8.64 21.75 9.31
C SER A 250 -7.92 22.99 8.76
N SER A 251 -8.25 23.41 7.54
CA SER A 251 -7.78 24.69 7.02
C SER A 251 -8.39 25.90 7.76
N GLN A 252 -9.44 25.68 8.56
CA GLN A 252 -10.06 26.72 9.39
C GLN A 252 -9.36 26.92 10.74
N SER A 253 -8.55 25.95 11.19
CA SER A 253 -7.73 26.11 12.38
C SER A 253 -6.40 26.74 11.98
N GLY A 254 -6.36 28.07 11.94
CA GLY A 254 -5.12 28.87 11.94
C GLY A 254 -4.10 28.45 10.88
N VAL A 255 -4.49 28.43 9.61
CA VAL A 255 -3.50 28.51 8.53
C VAL A 255 -2.90 29.91 8.64
N GLY A 256 -1.79 30.01 9.39
CA GLY A 256 -1.21 31.28 9.82
C GLY A 256 -1.00 32.27 8.68
N GLU A 257 -0.93 33.55 9.03
CA GLU A 257 -0.48 34.64 8.16
C GLU A 257 0.81 34.19 7.46
N GLY A 258 0.71 33.81 6.17
CA GLY A 258 1.86 33.39 5.36
C GLY A 258 1.74 32.06 4.61
N ALA A 259 0.78 31.19 4.91
CA ALA A 259 0.71 29.87 4.25
C ALA A 259 0.39 29.92 2.74
N TYR A 260 -0.20 31.04 2.29
CA TYR A 260 -0.53 31.30 0.90
C TYR A 260 0.42 32.31 0.25
N ASP A 261 1.51 32.68 0.92
CA ASP A 261 2.54 33.53 0.34
C ASP A 261 3.04 32.94 -0.97
N ALA A 262 3.45 33.82 -1.88
CA ALA A 262 3.89 33.44 -3.21
C ALA A 262 5.01 32.38 -3.16
N GLU A 263 5.94 32.52 -2.20
CA GLU A 263 7.03 31.55 -2.00
C GLU A 263 6.53 30.18 -1.54
N VAL A 264 5.65 30.13 -0.54
CA VAL A 264 5.09 28.88 0.00
C VAL A 264 4.25 28.18 -1.07
N THR A 265 3.49 28.94 -1.85
CA THR A 265 2.74 28.45 -3.00
C THR A 265 3.68 27.85 -4.03
N ALA A 266 4.72 28.57 -4.48
CA ALA A 266 5.70 28.06 -5.44
C ALA A 266 6.43 26.79 -4.94
N ARG A 267 6.77 26.73 -3.64
CA ARG A 267 7.35 25.53 -3.02
C ARG A 267 6.38 24.34 -3.03
N THR A 268 5.11 24.57 -2.75
CA THR A 268 4.06 23.54 -2.77
C THR A 268 3.89 22.95 -4.17
N TYR A 269 3.77 23.79 -5.20
CA TYR A 269 3.61 23.32 -6.59
C TYR A 269 4.85 22.60 -7.10
N ARG A 270 6.07 23.08 -6.78
CA ARG A 270 7.31 22.35 -7.06
C ARG A 270 7.33 20.96 -6.40
N ARG A 271 6.89 20.86 -5.14
CA ARG A 271 6.79 19.58 -4.42
C ARG A 271 5.80 18.63 -5.10
N LEU A 272 4.62 19.11 -5.47
CA LEU A 272 3.61 18.31 -6.19
C LEU A 272 4.15 17.80 -7.52
N ALA A 273 4.82 18.64 -8.30
CA ALA A 273 5.43 18.26 -9.57
C ALA A 273 6.53 17.19 -9.40
N GLN A 274 7.37 17.32 -8.36
CA GLN A 274 8.39 16.32 -8.03
C GLN A 274 7.77 14.96 -7.67
N LEU A 275 6.75 14.96 -6.79
CA LEU A 275 6.03 13.75 -6.39
C LEU A 275 5.32 13.11 -7.59
N ALA A 276 4.58 13.89 -8.38
CA ALA A 276 3.87 13.39 -9.55
C ALA A 276 4.83 12.74 -10.55
N ARG A 277 5.97 13.39 -10.83
CA ARG A 277 7.01 12.83 -11.73
C ARG A 277 7.56 11.50 -11.21
N GLY A 278 7.83 11.39 -9.90
CA GLY A 278 8.30 10.15 -9.30
C GLY A 278 7.28 9.01 -9.44
N LEU A 279 6.01 9.30 -9.15
CA LEU A 279 4.90 8.33 -9.23
C LEU A 279 4.62 7.89 -10.67
N LEU A 280 4.62 8.82 -11.63
CA LEU A 280 4.44 8.52 -13.06
C LEU A 280 5.57 7.62 -13.59
N ARG A 281 6.82 7.91 -13.22
CA ARG A 281 7.99 7.05 -13.55
C ARG A 281 7.89 5.67 -12.91
N ALA A 282 7.24 5.57 -11.75
CA ALA A 282 6.94 4.30 -11.10
C ALA A 282 5.75 3.55 -11.71
N GLY A 283 5.10 4.09 -12.75
CA GLY A 283 3.99 3.47 -13.48
C GLY A 283 2.60 3.76 -12.90
N TRP A 284 2.48 4.71 -11.97
CA TRP A 284 1.21 5.04 -11.34
C TRP A 284 0.51 6.20 -12.04
N PRO A 285 -0.79 6.08 -12.35
CA PRO A 285 -1.62 7.24 -12.61
C PRO A 285 -1.66 8.20 -11.41
N VAL A 286 -1.63 9.50 -11.68
CA VAL A 286 -1.57 10.54 -10.64
C VAL A 286 -2.70 11.54 -10.81
N LEU A 287 -3.39 11.86 -9.71
CA LEU A 287 -4.31 12.98 -9.61
C LEU A 287 -3.68 14.08 -8.74
N VAL A 288 -3.44 15.25 -9.31
CA VAL A 288 -3.03 16.44 -8.54
C VAL A 288 -4.28 17.26 -8.22
N ASP A 289 -4.68 17.25 -6.96
CA ASP A 289 -5.85 17.93 -6.39
C ASP A 289 -5.40 19.29 -5.82
N ALA A 290 -5.51 20.32 -6.67
CA ALA A 290 -5.22 21.71 -6.34
C ALA A 290 -6.11 22.68 -7.12
N SER A 291 -6.10 23.97 -6.77
CA SER A 291 -6.96 24.97 -7.41
C SER A 291 -6.45 25.43 -8.78
N PHE A 292 -5.12 25.55 -8.94
CA PHE A 292 -4.44 26.04 -10.16
C PHE A 292 -5.09 27.31 -10.74
N LEU A 293 -4.94 28.45 -10.05
CA LEU A 293 -5.66 29.70 -10.39
C LEU A 293 -4.83 30.70 -11.23
N ALA A 294 -3.53 30.47 -11.40
CA ALA A 294 -2.64 31.35 -12.16
C ALA A 294 -1.85 30.59 -13.23
N ALA A 295 -1.53 31.26 -14.33
CA ALA A 295 -0.65 30.73 -15.37
C ALA A 295 0.75 30.47 -14.81
N GLY A 296 1.31 29.27 -15.06
CA GLY A 296 2.62 28.85 -14.56
C GLY A 296 2.60 28.04 -13.25
N GLN A 297 1.42 27.80 -12.66
CA GLN A 297 1.22 26.85 -11.56
C GLN A 297 1.17 25.40 -12.04
#